data_AF-I2FSJ6-F1
#
_entry.id   AF-I2FSJ6-F1
#
_cell.length_a   1.000
_cell.length_b   1.000
_cell.length_c   1.000
_cell.angle_alpha   90.00
_cell.angle_beta   90.00
_cell.angle_gamma   90.00
#
_symmetry.space_group_name_H-M   'P 1'
#
loop_
_entity.id
_entity.type
_entity.pdbx_description
1 polymer ?
#
loop_
_entity_poly.entity_id
_entity_poly.type
_entity_poly.pdbx_seq_one_letter_code
_entity_poly.pdbx_strand_id
1 'polypeptide(L)' 'MDWTLAPYATGGYGSFNPPGVLTSFEEDERDEMFKVDKLYFAGDATSEIWQGYMEGALLSGRRVTSRIVSSLDV' A
#
# COMPACT_ATOMS: atom_id res chain seq x y z
N MET A 1 23.97 -9.86 -2.24
CA MET A 1 22.61 -9.95 -2.79
C MET A 1 22.26 -8.56 -3.28
N ASP A 2 21.95 -8.41 -4.57
CA ASP A 2 21.56 -7.13 -5.15
C ASP A 2 20.05 -7.11 -5.32
N TRP A 3 19.36 -6.30 -4.51
CA TRP A 3 17.90 -6.19 -4.53
C TRP A 3 17.39 -5.53 -5.81
N THR A 4 18.21 -4.72 -6.49
CA THR A 4 17.82 -4.07 -7.76
C THR A 4 17.69 -5.08 -8.90
N LEU A 5 18.37 -6.22 -8.78
CA LEU A 5 18.32 -7.32 -9.75
C LEU A 5 17.29 -8.40 -9.38
N ALA A 6 16.60 -8.26 -8.26
CA ALA A 6 15.59 -9.23 -7.84
C ALA A 6 14.34 -9.09 -8.74
N PRO A 7 13.90 -10.13 -9.45
CA PRO A 7 12.89 -10.02 -10.52
C PRO A 7 11.51 -9.56 -10.05
N TYR A 8 11.19 -9.78 -8.77
CA TYR A 8 9.89 -9.40 -8.20
C TYR A 8 9.95 -8.22 -7.24
N ALA A 9 11.11 -7.94 -6.64
CA ALA A 9 11.28 -6.78 -5.75
C ALA A 9 11.74 -5.54 -6.54
N THR A 10 12.55 -5.72 -7.58
CA THR A 10 13.05 -4.68 -8.50
C THR A 10 13.79 -3.52 -7.82
N GLY A 11 14.18 -3.69 -6.56
CA GLY A 11 14.75 -2.65 -5.71
C GLY A 11 14.48 -2.91 -4.23
N GLY A 12 14.68 -1.87 -3.43
CA GLY A 12 14.40 -1.87 -2.00
C GLY A 12 14.72 -0.50 -1.36
N TYR A 13 14.37 -0.27 -0.10
CA TYR A 13 13.57 -1.14 0.80
C TYR A 13 12.06 -0.91 0.66
N GLY A 14 11.65 0.24 0.12
CA GLY A 14 10.26 0.60 -0.15
C GLY A 14 10.18 1.48 -1.39
N SER A 15 8.95 1.87 -1.77
CA SER A 15 8.75 2.80 -2.87
C SER A 15 9.15 4.23 -2.49
N PHE A 16 9.48 5.03 -3.51
CA PHE A 16 9.67 6.47 -3.35
C PHE A 16 8.82 7.22 -4.38
N ASN A 17 8.52 8.48 -4.08
CA ASN A 17 7.71 9.33 -4.95
C ASN A 17 8.58 10.47 -5.49
N PRO A 18 8.82 10.57 -6.81
CA PRO A 18 9.56 11.69 -7.38
C PRO A 18 8.77 13.01 -7.26
N PRO A 19 9.43 14.17 -7.48
CA PRO A 19 8.78 15.47 -7.37
C PRO A 19 7.48 15.56 -8.17
N GLY A 20 6.45 16.11 -7.54
CA GLY A 20 5.11 16.27 -8.14
C GLY A 20 4.20 15.06 -8.00
N VAL A 21 4.68 13.83 -7.77
CA VAL A 21 3.83 12.63 -7.75
C VAL A 21 2.78 12.69 -6.63
N LEU A 22 3.20 12.94 -5.39
CA LEU A 22 2.25 12.97 -4.26
C LEU A 22 1.21 14.08 -4.35
N THR A 23 1.52 15.17 -5.05
CA THR A 23 0.65 16.36 -5.17
C THR A 23 -0.15 16.39 -6.48
N SER A 24 0.05 15.40 -7.36
CA SER A 24 -0.66 15.32 -8.65
C SER A 24 -1.99 14.58 -8.56
N PHE A 25 -2.25 13.91 -7.44
CA PHE A 25 -3.53 13.24 -7.17
C PHE A 25 -4.45 14.18 -6.38
N GLU A 26 -5.76 14.00 -6.51
CA GLU A 26 -6.75 14.74 -5.72
C GLU A 26 -6.55 14.52 -4.20
N GLU A 27 -6.98 15.48 -3.37
CA GLU A 27 -6.59 15.56 -1.95
C GLU A 27 -7.28 14.54 -1.03
N ASP A 28 -8.12 13.66 -1.57
CA ASP A 28 -8.60 12.45 -0.91
C ASP A 28 -7.94 11.27 -1.63
N GLU A 29 -7.34 10.27 -0.99
CA GLU A 29 -8.10 9.26 -0.28
C GLU A 29 -7.10 8.29 0.42
N ARG A 30 -6.22 8.74 1.33
CA ARG A 30 -5.34 7.77 2.03
C ARG A 30 -6.13 6.69 2.76
N ASP A 31 -7.42 6.93 3.03
CA ASP A 31 -8.38 5.99 3.58
C ASP A 31 -9.38 5.38 2.57
N GLU A 32 -9.62 5.95 1.38
CA GLU A 32 -10.52 5.40 0.35
C GLU A 32 -9.81 4.81 -0.89
N MET A 33 -8.52 5.14 -1.15
CA MET A 33 -7.65 4.65 -2.25
C MET A 33 -7.50 3.12 -2.27
N PHE A 34 -8.03 2.43 -1.28
CA PHE A 34 -7.74 1.04 -1.03
C PHE A 34 -8.56 0.06 -1.83
N LYS A 35 -9.43 0.51 -2.75
CA LYS A 35 -10.05 -0.42 -3.69
C LYS A 35 -10.48 0.17 -5.02
N VAL A 36 -10.46 -0.67 -6.04
CA VAL A 36 -11.16 -0.47 -7.31
C VAL A 36 -12.20 -1.59 -7.42
N ASP A 37 -13.48 -1.26 -7.24
CA ASP A 37 -14.57 -2.24 -7.14
C ASP A 37 -14.31 -3.27 -6.01
N LYS A 38 -14.02 -4.54 -6.36
CA LYS A 38 -13.70 -5.62 -5.42
C LYS A 38 -12.19 -5.88 -5.26
N LEU A 39 -11.34 -5.10 -5.92
CA LEU A 39 -9.88 -5.22 -5.82
C LEU A 39 -9.38 -4.33 -4.69
N TYR A 40 -8.71 -4.90 -3.67
CA TYR A 40 -8.18 -4.13 -2.55
C TYR A 40 -6.64 -4.05 -2.57
N PHE A 41 -6.07 -2.94 -2.09
CA PHE A 41 -4.61 -2.71 -2.08
C PHE A 41 -4.02 -2.75 -0.67
N ALA A 42 -3.12 -3.71 -0.44
CA ALA A 42 -2.27 -3.82 0.75
C ALA A 42 -0.80 -3.56 0.39
N GLY A 43 0.10 -3.75 1.36
CA GLY A 43 1.54 -3.54 1.17
C GLY A 43 2.01 -2.36 1.99
N ASP A 44 3.28 -2.39 2.41
CA ASP A 44 3.89 -1.39 3.28
C ASP A 44 3.77 0.04 2.73
N ALA A 45 3.87 0.20 1.40
CA ALA A 45 3.71 1.48 0.69
C ALA A 45 2.34 2.15 0.92
N THR A 46 1.37 1.37 1.38
CA THR A 46 -0.02 1.78 1.60
C THR A 46 -0.33 2.00 3.09
N SER A 47 0.68 1.88 3.96
CA SER A 47 0.54 2.10 5.40
C SER A 47 0.72 3.58 5.75
N GLU A 48 -0.12 4.11 6.63
CA GLU A 48 -0.02 5.49 7.12
C GLU A 48 1.18 5.73 8.03
N ILE A 49 1.56 4.68 8.77
CA ILE A 49 2.70 4.68 9.67
C ILE A 49 3.64 3.55 9.28
N TRP A 50 4.95 3.78 9.43
CA TRP A 50 5.98 2.80 9.08
C TRP A 50 5.94 2.32 7.62
N GLN A 51 5.58 3.21 6.69
CA GLN A 51 5.69 2.97 5.25
C GLN A 51 7.14 2.59 4.88
N GLY A 52 7.36 1.55 4.06
CA GLY A 52 8.70 1.05 3.75
C GLY A 52 9.22 -0.03 4.70
N TYR A 53 8.49 -0.34 5.79
CA TYR A 53 8.92 -1.28 6.83
C TYR A 53 7.96 -2.45 7.00
N MET A 54 8.45 -3.52 7.65
CA MET A 54 7.66 -4.72 7.95
C MET A 54 6.39 -4.41 8.76
N GLU A 55 6.45 -3.44 9.69
CA GLU A 55 5.28 -3.02 10.46
C GLU A 55 4.20 -2.41 9.56
N GLY A 56 4.58 -1.61 8.56
CA GLY A 56 3.64 -1.09 7.56
C GLY A 56 3.00 -2.20 6.73
N ALA A 57 3.76 -3.24 6.37
CA ALA A 57 3.20 -4.40 5.68
C ALA A 57 2.15 -5.13 6.54
N LEU A 58 2.42 -5.30 7.84
CA LEU A 58 1.47 -5.91 8.79
C LEU A 58 0.20 -5.06 8.96
N LEU A 59 0.36 -3.77 9.20
CA LEU A 59 -0.75 -2.85 9.45
C LEU A 59 -1.66 -2.71 8.23
N SER A 60 -1.09 -2.55 7.04
CA SER A 60 -1.85 -2.50 5.79
C SER A 60 -2.64 -3.78 5.53
N GLY A 61 -2.02 -4.96 5.74
CA GLY A 61 -2.69 -6.25 5.57
C GLY A 61 -3.89 -6.44 6.50
N ARG A 62 -3.74 -6.05 7.78
CA ARG A 62 -4.86 -6.08 8.75
C ARG A 62 -5.99 -5.16 8.33
N ARG A 63 -5.69 -3.90 7.98
CA ARG A 63 -6.67 -2.90 7.55
C ARG A 63 -7.47 -3.39 6.32
N VAL A 64 -6.79 -3.93 5.30
CA VAL A 64 -7.45 -4.46 4.10
C VAL A 64 -8.33 -5.66 4.41
N THR A 65 -7.84 -6.60 5.22
CA THR A 65 -8.61 -7.79 5.61
C THR A 65 -9.90 -7.39 6.33
N SER A 66 -9.83 -6.47 7.29
CA SER A 66 -11.02 -5.96 7.99
C SER A 66 -12.04 -5.36 7.02
N ARG A 67 -11.60 -4.63 5.99
CA ARG A 67 -12.49 -4.04 4.98
C ARG A 67 -13.15 -5.08 4.09
N ILE A 68 -12.42 -6.11 3.67
CA ILE A 68 -12.96 -7.22 2.88
C ILE A 68 -14.03 -7.95 3.69
N VAL A 69 -13.72 -8.30 4.95
CA VAL A 69 -14.66 -9.02 5.83
C VAL A 69 -15.92 -8.20 6.05
N SER A 70 -15.81 -6.90 6.32
CA SER A 70 -16.98 -6.03 6.50
C SER A 70 -17.81 -5.82 5.23
N SER A 71 -17.25 -6.06 4.04
CA SER A 71 -17.98 -5.93 2.76
C SER A 71 -18.69 -7.20 2.30
N LEU A 72 -18.45 -8.33 2.96
CA LEU A 72 -19.18 -9.56 2.70
C LEU A 72 -20.49 -9.50 3.48
N ASP A 73 -21.61 -9.32 2.79
CA ASP A 73 -22.94 -9.41 3.41
C ASP A 73 -23.13 -10.79 4.06
N VAL A 74 -23.29 -10.81 5.38
CA VAL A 74 -23.71 -11.97 6.17
C VAL A 74 -25.13 -11.73 6.67
#